data_AF-A0A0E3ZLY0-F1
#
_entry.id   AF-A0A0E3ZLY0-F1
#
_cell.length_a   1.000
_cell.length_b   1.000
_cell.length_c   1.000
_cell.angle_alpha   90.00
_cell.angle_beta   90.00
_cell.angle_gamma   90.00
#
_symmetry.space_group_name_H-M   'P 1'
#
loop_
_entity.id
_entity.type
_entity.pdbx_description
1 polymer ?
#
loop_
_entity_poly.entity_id
_entity_poly.type
_entity_poly.pdbx_seq_one_letter_code
_entity_poly.pdbx_strand_id
1 'polypeptide(L)'
;MTESNNNPPEQAGANSLAVGDDSSDSPCIGVCTTLYDDVCQGCGRTLGEVSNWVFLSQEEKDSVWKRIRAEGTAMRFQRQAK
;
A
#
# COMPACT_ATOMS: atom_id res chain seq x y z
N MET A 1 13.65 15.61 -37.32
CA MET A 1 12.37 14.95 -36.99
C MET A 1 12.48 14.49 -35.54
N THR A 2 11.57 14.92 -34.68
CA THR A 2 11.56 14.60 -33.24
C THR A 2 10.99 13.20 -33.04
N GLU A 3 11.84 12.22 -32.75
CA GLU A 3 11.40 10.90 -32.29
C GLU A 3 10.80 11.03 -30.90
N SER A 4 9.48 10.90 -30.85
CA SER A 4 8.71 10.82 -29.61
C SER A 4 8.92 9.42 -29.03
N ASN A 5 9.85 9.29 -28.10
CA ASN A 5 10.03 8.08 -27.30
C ASN A 5 8.87 7.96 -26.31
N ASN A 6 7.83 7.22 -26.69
CA ASN A 6 6.79 6.74 -25.79
C ASN A 6 7.34 5.53 -25.02
N ASN A 7 7.99 5.79 -23.88
CA ASN A 7 8.26 4.74 -22.90
C ASN A 7 7.15 4.84 -21.82
N PRO A 8 6.31 3.82 -21.60
CA PRO A 8 5.46 3.78 -20.42
C PRO A 8 6.35 3.81 -19.17
N PRO A 9 5.92 4.40 -18.04
CA PRO A 9 6.75 4.38 -16.84
C PRO A 9 6.86 2.93 -16.38
N GLU A 10 8.04 2.39 -16.67
CA GLU A 10 8.57 1.13 -16.23
C GLU A 10 8.47 1.07 -14.70
N GLN A 11 7.59 0.22 -14.22
CA GLN A 11 7.52 -0.33 -12.87
C GLN A 11 7.75 0.73 -11.77
N ALA A 12 6.69 1.44 -11.41
CA ALA A 12 6.58 2.14 -10.14
C ALA A 12 6.70 1.12 -8.99
N GLY A 13 7.94 0.80 -8.62
CA GLY A 13 8.25 -0.06 -7.51
C GLY A 13 7.63 0.50 -6.23
N ALA A 14 7.30 -0.40 -5.31
CA ALA A 14 6.63 -0.15 -4.03
C ALA A 14 7.39 0.78 -3.04
N ASN A 15 8.35 1.57 -3.49
CA ASN A 15 9.14 2.49 -2.66
C ASN A 15 8.50 3.90 -2.68
N SER A 16 7.73 4.17 -1.64
CA SER A 16 6.86 5.34 -1.41
C SER A 16 7.56 6.68 -1.14
N LEU A 17 8.87 6.81 -1.30
CA LEU A 17 9.56 8.06 -0.93
C LEU A 17 9.22 9.25 -1.84
N ALA A 18 8.74 9.00 -3.07
CA ALA A 18 8.39 10.05 -4.05
C ALA A 18 6.88 10.23 -4.24
N VAL A 19 6.07 9.26 -3.79
CA VAL A 19 4.63 9.23 -4.01
C VAL A 19 3.99 9.27 -2.62
N GLY A 20 3.32 10.36 -2.29
CA GLY A 20 2.71 10.56 -0.97
C GLY A 20 1.88 9.36 -0.51
N ASP A 21 1.70 9.21 0.80
CA ASP A 21 1.07 8.03 1.42
C ASP A 21 -0.34 7.70 0.87
N ASP A 22 -1.03 8.69 0.29
CA ASP A 22 -2.36 8.53 -0.31
C ASP A 22 -2.33 7.97 -1.75
N SER A 23 -1.24 8.21 -2.48
CA SER A 23 -1.03 7.81 -3.88
C SER A 23 -0.12 6.60 -4.05
N SER A 24 0.39 6.01 -2.97
CA SER A 24 1.18 4.78 -3.03
C SER A 24 0.32 3.57 -3.39
N ASP A 25 0.81 2.69 -4.28
CA ASP A 25 0.11 1.47 -4.69
C ASP A 25 -0.16 0.53 -3.50
N SER A 26 0.70 0.57 -2.47
CA SER A 26 0.66 -0.36 -1.33
C SER A 26 0.58 0.39 0.01
N PRO A 27 -0.26 -0.06 0.96
CA PRO A 27 -0.39 0.58 2.27
C PRO A 27 0.79 0.27 3.24
N CYS A 28 1.83 -0.42 2.76
CA CYS A 28 2.94 -0.89 3.59
C CYS A 28 3.91 0.24 3.96
N ILE A 29 4.25 0.35 5.24
CA ILE A 29 5.23 1.33 5.76
C ILE A 29 6.55 0.67 6.21
N GLY A 30 6.79 -0.58 5.83
CA GLY A 30 7.99 -1.34 6.25
C GLY A 30 7.98 -1.84 7.70
N VAL A 31 6.88 -1.61 8.44
CA VAL A 31 6.67 -2.15 9.79
C VAL A 31 5.61 -3.24 9.74
N CYS A 32 5.95 -4.43 10.23
CA CYS A 32 5.05 -5.58 10.25
C CYS A 32 4.94 -6.19 11.65
N THR A 33 3.71 -6.44 12.09
CA THR A 33 3.40 -7.07 13.39
C THR A 33 2.62 -8.38 13.25
N THR A 34 2.32 -8.81 12.02
CA THR A 34 1.49 -10.01 11.76
C THR A 34 2.14 -11.33 12.17
N LEU A 35 3.34 -11.28 12.73
CA LEU A 35 3.96 -12.43 13.37
C LEU A 35 3.29 -12.78 14.70
N TYR A 36 2.69 -11.77 15.36
CA TYR A 36 2.04 -11.89 16.67
C TYR A 36 0.59 -11.41 16.67
N ASP A 37 0.19 -10.61 15.67
CA ASP A 37 -1.18 -10.11 15.51
C ASP A 37 -1.87 -10.68 14.26
N ASP A 38 -3.20 -10.78 14.26
CA ASP A 38 -3.96 -11.14 13.05
C ASP A 38 -3.98 -10.01 12.01
N VAL A 39 -3.87 -8.76 12.47
CA VAL A 39 -3.85 -7.55 11.65
C VAL A 39 -2.59 -6.74 11.92
N CYS A 40 -1.86 -6.41 10.85
CA CYS A 40 -0.65 -5.62 10.90
C CYS A 40 -0.94 -4.22 11.47
N GLN A 41 -0.38 -3.88 12.63
CA GLN A 41 -0.56 -2.55 13.22
C GLN A 41 0.15 -1.45 12.40
N GLY A 42 1.10 -1.81 11.53
CA GLY A 42 1.75 -0.86 10.63
C GLY A 42 0.87 -0.43 9.46
N CYS A 43 0.38 -1.41 8.68
CA CYS A 43 -0.35 -1.15 7.44
C CYS A 43 -1.86 -1.43 7.48
N GLY A 44 -2.38 -2.13 8.50
CA GLY A 44 -3.80 -2.50 8.64
C GLY A 44 -4.23 -3.75 7.86
N ARG A 45 -3.30 -4.40 7.14
CA ARG A 45 -3.56 -5.65 6.41
C ARG A 45 -3.41 -6.87 7.32
N THR A 46 -4.19 -7.90 7.03
CA THR A 46 -4.01 -9.26 7.52
C THR A 46 -2.78 -9.92 6.89
N LEU A 47 -2.26 -10.99 7.49
CA LEU A 47 -1.14 -11.74 6.94
C LEU A 47 -1.39 -12.21 5.49
N GLY A 48 -2.60 -12.71 5.21
CA GLY A 48 -2.98 -13.16 3.87
C GLY A 48 -2.94 -12.06 2.82
N GLU A 49 -3.43 -10.86 3.14
CA GLU A 49 -3.38 -9.70 2.24
C GLU A 49 -1.95 -9.18 2.06
N VAL A 50 -1.10 -9.26 3.10
CA VAL A 50 0.32 -8.87 3.01
C VAL A 50 1.08 -9.82 2.08
N SER A 51 0.95 -11.13 2.29
CA SER A 51 1.65 -12.14 1.50
C SER A 51 1.19 -12.20 0.05
N ASN A 52 -0.11 -11.98 -0.20
CA ASN A 52 -0.69 -12.12 -1.53
C ASN A 52 -0.83 -10.79 -2.29
N TRP A 53 -0.38 -9.66 -1.74
CA TRP A 53 -0.63 -8.33 -2.30
C TRP A 53 -0.35 -8.19 -3.80
N VAL A 54 0.74 -8.78 -4.28
CA VAL A 54 1.17 -8.72 -5.68
C VAL A 54 0.30 -9.54 -6.63
N PHE A 55 -0.47 -10.48 -6.08
CA PHE A 55 -1.38 -11.36 -6.83
C PHE A 55 -2.83 -10.90 -6.78
N LEU A 56 -3.17 -9.95 -5.89
CA LEU A 56 -4.52 -9.40 -5.79
C LEU A 56 -4.87 -8.57 -7.03
N SER A 57 -6.11 -8.71 -7.49
CA SER A 57 -6.68 -7.85 -8.53
C SER A 57 -6.84 -6.41 -8.03
N GLN A 58 -7.05 -5.46 -8.95
CA GLN A 58 -7.24 -4.06 -8.56
C GLN A 58 -8.49 -3.90 -7.67
N GLU A 59 -9.56 -4.64 -7.96
CA GLU A 59 -10.79 -4.62 -7.17
C GLU A 59 -10.56 -5.15 -5.75
N GLU A 60 -9.76 -6.21 -5.61
CA GLU A 60 -9.37 -6.76 -4.31
C GLU A 60 -8.52 -5.76 -3.53
N LYS A 61 -7.50 -5.17 -4.17
CA LYS A 61 -6.68 -4.12 -3.56
C LYS A 61 -7.53 -2.94 -3.09
N ASP A 62 -8.49 -2.48 -3.91
CA ASP A 62 -9.39 -1.38 -3.57
C ASP A 62 -10.29 -1.72 -2.37
N SER A 63 -10.76 -2.97 -2.28
CA SER A 63 -11.53 -3.45 -1.13
C SER A 63 -10.70 -3.40 0.16
N VAL A 64 -9.45 -3.88 0.11
CA VAL A 64 -8.51 -3.80 1.23
C VAL A 64 -8.24 -2.36 1.62
N TRP A 65 -8.01 -1.47 0.64
CA TRP A 65 -7.82 -0.04 0.87
C TRP A 65 -9.03 0.62 1.54
N LYS A 66 -10.25 0.33 1.09
CA LYS A 66 -11.49 0.83 1.71
C LYS A 66 -11.59 0.38 3.17
N ARG A 67 -11.36 -0.91 3.44
CA ARG A 67 -11.40 -1.48 4.79
C ARG A 67 -10.40 -0.78 5.71
N ILE A 68 -9.14 -0.71 5.29
CA ILE A 68 -8.05 -0.17 6.10
C ILE A 68 -8.24 1.33 6.37
N ARG A 69 -8.69 2.11 5.37
CA ARG A 69 -9.01 3.53 5.57
C ARG A 69 -10.20 3.73 6.50
N ALA A 70 -11.22 2.88 6.42
CA ALA A 70 -12.39 2.94 7.29
C ALA A 70 -12.04 2.58 8.75
N GLU A 71 -11.17 1.59 8.96
CA GLU A 71 -10.68 1.21 10.29
C GLU A 71 -9.80 2.30 10.90
N GLY A 72 -8.87 2.87 10.12
CA GLY A 72 -8.03 3.99 10.58
C GLY A 72 -7.13 3.69 11.79
N THR A 73 -7.03 2.43 12.21
CA THR A 73 -6.31 2.01 13.42
C THR A 73 -4.80 1.88 13.22
N ALA A 74 -4.36 1.67 11.98
CA ALA A 74 -2.96 1.43 11.66
C ALA A 74 -2.08 2.68 11.82
N MET A 75 -0.82 2.48 12.22
CA MET A 75 0.17 3.54 12.46
C MET A 75 0.34 4.51 11.29
N ARG A 76 0.17 4.02 10.04
CA ARG A 76 0.25 4.87 8.83
C ARG A 76 -0.73 6.04 8.83
N PHE A 77 -1.90 5.89 9.46
CA PHE A 77 -2.93 6.93 9.52
C PHE A 77 -2.75 7.86 10.71
N GLN A 78 -2.23 7.32 11.82
CA GLN A 78 -1.99 8.10 13.04
C GLN A 78 -0.88 9.15 12.85
N ARG A 79 0.06 8.92 11.94
CA ARG A 79 1.12 9.91 11.62
C ARG A 79 0.58 11.19 10.99
N GLN A 80 -0.58 11.15 10.34
CA GLN A 80 -1.19 12.33 9.70
C GLN A 80 -1.96 13.22 10.69
N ALA A 81 -2.18 12.77 11.93
CA ALA A 81 -3.01 13.45 12.92
C ALA A 81 -2.30 14.58 13.70
N LYS A 82 -1.28 15.23 13.11
CA LYS A 82 -0.54 16.33 13.76
C LYS A 82 -0.64 17.64 12.99
#